data_AF-A0AB39BWP6-F1
#
_entry.id   AF-A0AB39BWP6-F1
#
_cell.length_a   1.000
_cell.length_b   1.000
_cell.length_c   1.000
_cell.angle_alpha   90.00
_cell.angle_beta   90.00
_cell.angle_gamma   90.00
#
_symmetry.space_group_name_H-M   'P 1'
#
loop_
_entity.id
_entity.type
_entity.pdbx_description
1 polymer ?
#
loop_
_entity_poly.entity_id
_entity_poly.type
_entity_poly.pdbx_seq_one_letter_code
_entity_poly.pdbx_strand_id
1 'polypeptide(L)'
;MKKIVMGFAAGALALTVFSSSAFAAVTFDSTTGTGFVGKGDVQNALGLNNAQLQKEAADLKFTYESVDTYEITVEWTTGEGTRGEQTHTVEHNKTSSLTSDINSQSRTAKQINGFNLNGLSNTIAEGSIPKVGENFPGNSGHKVTEVNLVSSTNTYYVNGVALD
;
A
#
# COMPACT_ATOMS: atom_id res chain seq x y z
N MET A 1 -4.66 -6.30 74.47
CA MET A 1 -4.76 -7.42 73.51
C MET A 1 -5.48 -6.93 72.25
N LYS A 2 -4.90 -7.26 71.09
CA LYS A 2 -5.49 -7.28 69.73
C LYS A 2 -5.90 -5.95 69.07
N LYS A 3 -5.08 -5.56 68.10
CA LYS A 3 -5.35 -4.61 67.01
C LYS A 3 -6.42 -5.20 66.08
N ILE A 4 -7.41 -4.42 65.64
CA ILE A 4 -8.18 -4.71 64.41
C ILE A 4 -8.42 -3.40 63.66
N VAL A 5 -7.97 -3.44 62.41
CA VAL A 5 -8.12 -2.44 61.34
C VAL A 5 -9.51 -2.59 60.74
N MET A 6 -10.27 -1.49 60.59
CA MET A 6 -11.45 -1.37 59.73
C MET A 6 -11.41 0.08 59.21
N GLY A 7 -11.41 0.42 57.93
CA GLY A 7 -11.80 -0.26 56.71
C GLY A 7 -12.38 0.86 55.85
N PHE A 8 -11.54 1.55 55.07
CA PHE A 8 -11.97 2.69 54.26
C PHE A 8 -12.83 2.19 53.09
N ALA A 9 -13.95 2.89 52.92
CA ALA A 9 -15.05 2.56 52.04
C ALA A 9 -14.67 2.56 50.55
N ALA A 10 -15.36 1.69 49.83
CA ALA A 10 -15.39 1.57 48.39
C ALA A 10 -15.85 2.86 47.69
N GLY A 11 -15.25 3.13 46.53
CA GLY A 11 -15.74 4.07 45.53
C GLY A 11 -15.09 3.72 44.20
N ALA A 12 -15.80 2.91 43.40
CA ALA A 12 -15.32 2.31 42.16
C ALA A 12 -14.82 3.37 41.16
N LEU A 13 -13.51 3.36 40.89
CA LEU A 13 -12.96 3.93 39.67
C LEU A 13 -13.39 3.01 38.52
N ALA A 14 -14.45 3.43 37.82
CA ALA A 14 -14.84 2.86 36.55
C ALA A 14 -13.68 3.08 35.56
N LEU A 15 -12.81 2.08 35.46
CA LEU A 15 -11.88 1.95 34.34
C LEU A 15 -12.76 1.69 33.11
N THR A 16 -13.14 2.75 32.41
CA THR A 16 -13.57 2.67 31.03
C THR A 16 -12.41 2.05 30.26
N VAL A 17 -12.48 0.73 30.10
CA VAL A 17 -11.69 0.01 29.12
C VAL A 17 -12.10 0.62 27.79
N PHE A 18 -11.34 1.61 27.33
CA PHE A 18 -11.31 1.95 25.93
C PHE A 18 -10.87 0.68 25.25
N SER A 19 -11.84 -0.04 24.69
CA SER A 19 -11.63 -1.02 23.65
C SER A 19 -10.91 -0.26 22.53
N SER A 20 -9.58 -0.24 22.58
CA SER A 20 -8.78 0.12 21.43
C SER A 20 -9.14 -0.90 20.37
N SER A 21 -10.00 -0.49 19.44
CA SER A 21 -10.15 -1.19 18.18
C SER A 21 -8.76 -1.28 17.60
N ALA A 22 -8.17 -2.46 17.64
CA ALA A 22 -6.96 -2.74 16.89
C ALA A 22 -7.35 -2.58 15.42
N PHE A 23 -7.08 -1.41 14.85
CA PHE A 23 -7.02 -1.24 13.41
C PHE A 23 -5.96 -2.22 12.94
N ALA A 24 -6.40 -3.30 12.28
CA ALA A 24 -5.51 -4.29 11.73
C ALA A 24 -4.86 -3.64 10.52
N ALA A 25 -3.79 -2.89 10.75
CA ALA A 25 -3.08 -2.22 9.68
C ALA A 25 -2.60 -3.26 8.66
N VAL A 26 -2.94 -3.04 7.38
CA VAL A 26 -2.32 -3.75 6.27
C VAL A 26 -0.80 -3.60 6.44
N THR A 27 -0.15 -4.70 6.82
CA THR A 27 1.29 -4.71 7.07
C THR A 27 1.92 -5.29 5.82
N PHE A 28 2.44 -4.45 4.94
CA PHE A 28 2.98 -4.88 3.65
C PHE A 28 4.35 -4.26 3.39
N ASP A 29 5.26 -5.07 2.86
CA ASP A 29 6.55 -4.65 2.34
C ASP A 29 6.50 -4.61 0.81
N SER A 30 6.55 -3.40 0.24
CA SER A 30 6.55 -3.16 -1.21
C SER A 30 7.77 -3.66 -1.95
N THR A 31 8.86 -3.96 -1.23
CA THR A 31 10.07 -4.52 -1.84
C THR A 31 9.89 -6.01 -2.11
N THR A 32 9.29 -6.73 -1.17
CA THR A 32 9.15 -8.19 -1.23
C THR A 32 7.78 -8.65 -1.67
N GLY A 33 6.77 -7.78 -1.64
CA GLY A 33 5.37 -8.12 -1.87
C GLY A 33 4.76 -8.94 -0.73
N THR A 34 5.43 -9.02 0.43
CA THR A 34 4.99 -9.86 1.55
C THR A 34 4.28 -9.03 2.60
N GLY A 35 3.37 -9.66 3.32
CA GLY A 35 2.57 -8.92 4.30
C GLY A 35 1.36 -9.66 4.83
N PHE A 36 0.49 -8.90 5.47
CA PHE A 36 -0.77 -9.36 6.02
C PHE A 36 -1.88 -8.32 5.79
N VAL A 37 -3.02 -8.78 5.27
CA VAL A 37 -4.25 -8.01 5.17
C VAL A 37 -5.25 -8.58 6.18
N GLY A 38 -5.77 -7.73 7.06
CA GLY A 38 -6.78 -8.15 8.03
C GLY A 38 -8.12 -8.43 7.36
N LYS A 39 -8.92 -9.34 7.94
CA LYS A 39 -10.29 -9.54 7.46
C LYS A 39 -11.13 -8.26 7.52
N GLY A 40 -10.88 -7.40 8.52
CA GLY A 40 -11.62 -6.16 8.72
C GLY A 40 -11.46 -5.22 7.53
N ASP A 41 -10.24 -5.10 7.01
CA ASP A 41 -9.92 -4.22 5.89
C ASP A 41 -10.63 -4.69 4.62
N VAL A 42 -10.59 -6.01 4.37
CA VAL A 42 -11.32 -6.62 3.25
C VAL A 42 -12.83 -6.47 3.40
N GLN A 43 -13.37 -6.66 4.61
CA GLN A 43 -14.80 -6.52 4.89
C GLN A 43 -15.27 -5.08 4.71
N ASN A 44 -14.46 -4.11 5.14
CA ASN A 44 -14.77 -2.69 5.00
C ASN A 44 -14.69 -2.27 3.53
N ALA A 45 -13.63 -2.67 2.81
CA ALA A 45 -13.45 -2.34 1.40
C ALA A 45 -14.54 -2.94 0.51
N LEU A 46 -14.88 -4.22 0.72
CA LEU A 46 -15.85 -4.93 -0.13
C LEU A 46 -17.28 -4.93 0.42
N GLY A 47 -17.52 -4.36 1.61
CA GLY A 47 -18.83 -4.38 2.27
C GLY A 47 -19.29 -5.79 2.67
N LEU A 48 -18.37 -6.72 2.88
CA LEU A 48 -18.69 -8.13 3.15
C LEU A 48 -18.96 -8.36 4.64
N ASN A 49 -20.02 -9.13 4.94
CA ASN A 49 -20.18 -9.69 6.27
C ASN A 49 -19.29 -10.93 6.48
N ASN A 50 -19.26 -11.47 7.70
CA ASN A 50 -18.42 -12.65 8.01
C ASN A 50 -18.76 -13.85 7.12
N ALA A 51 -20.03 -14.18 6.90
CA ALA A 51 -20.41 -15.36 6.11
C ALA A 51 -20.01 -15.21 4.63
N GLN A 52 -20.17 -14.02 4.07
CA GLN A 52 -19.76 -13.72 2.70
C GLN A 52 -18.24 -13.81 2.55
N LEU A 53 -17.48 -13.20 3.46
CA LEU A 53 -16.02 -13.29 3.43
C LEU A 53 -15.55 -14.74 3.49
N GLN A 54 -16.12 -15.58 4.36
CA GLN A 54 -15.74 -17.00 4.43
C GLN A 54 -15.99 -17.75 3.11
N LYS A 55 -17.03 -17.36 2.36
CA LYS A 55 -17.40 -17.97 1.09
C LYS A 55 -16.51 -17.49 -0.06
N GLU A 56 -16.19 -16.20 -0.09
CA GLU A 56 -15.52 -15.54 -1.22
C GLU A 56 -14.00 -15.48 -1.06
N ALA A 57 -13.47 -15.75 0.13
CA ALA A 57 -12.05 -15.60 0.44
C ALA A 57 -11.10 -16.35 -0.50
N ALA A 58 -11.52 -17.49 -1.07
CA ALA A 58 -10.72 -18.25 -2.04
C ALA A 58 -10.62 -17.57 -3.42
N ASP A 59 -11.56 -16.69 -3.74
CA ASP A 59 -11.66 -16.01 -5.03
C ASP A 59 -11.16 -14.56 -4.98
N LEU A 60 -10.78 -14.07 -3.80
CA LEU A 60 -10.26 -12.71 -3.64
C LEU A 60 -8.90 -12.57 -4.32
N LYS A 61 -8.75 -11.48 -5.08
CA LYS A 61 -7.53 -11.13 -5.78
C LYS A 61 -6.93 -9.88 -5.16
N PHE A 62 -5.69 -9.98 -4.71
CA PHE A 62 -4.94 -8.84 -4.18
C PHE A 62 -4.03 -8.27 -5.27
N THR A 63 -4.10 -6.97 -5.46
CA THR A 63 -3.22 -6.24 -6.38
C THR A 63 -2.59 -5.05 -5.68
N TYR A 64 -1.42 -4.68 -6.16
CA TYR A 64 -0.62 -3.58 -5.66
C TYR A 64 -0.31 -2.66 -6.83
N GLU A 65 -0.58 -1.38 -6.67
CA GLU A 65 -0.22 -0.36 -7.64
C GLU A 65 0.76 0.62 -7.00
N SER A 66 1.82 0.92 -7.74
CA SER A 66 2.80 1.93 -7.41
C SER A 66 2.87 2.93 -8.55
N VAL A 67 2.71 4.21 -8.22
CA VAL A 67 2.82 5.32 -9.18
C VAL A 67 4.02 6.15 -8.79
N ASP A 68 5.08 6.02 -9.58
CA ASP A 68 6.31 6.80 -9.43
C ASP A 68 6.24 8.02 -10.35
N THR A 69 6.31 9.22 -9.78
CA THR A 69 6.32 10.47 -10.55
C THR A 69 7.76 10.99 -10.63
N TYR A 70 8.26 11.13 -11.86
CA TYR A 70 9.58 11.65 -12.14
C TYR A 70 9.51 13.07 -12.72
N GLU A 71 10.44 13.90 -12.29
CA GLU A 71 10.75 15.18 -12.91
C GLU A 71 11.98 15.01 -13.78
N ILE A 72 11.83 15.34 -15.06
CA ILE A 72 12.84 15.14 -16.10
C ILE A 72 13.23 16.50 -16.64
N THR A 73 14.49 16.87 -16.44
CA THR A 73 15.05 18.09 -17.00
C THR A 73 15.69 17.76 -18.34
N VAL A 74 15.32 18.54 -19.37
CA VAL A 74 15.90 18.44 -20.69
C VAL A 74 16.59 19.74 -21.07
N GLU A 75 17.71 19.61 -21.76
CA GLU A 75 18.48 20.74 -22.26
C GLU A 75 18.63 20.64 -23.78
N TRP A 76 18.62 21.79 -24.44
CA TRP A 76 18.92 21.90 -25.86
C TRP A 76 19.69 23.18 -26.18
N THR A 77 20.33 23.18 -27.35
CA THR A 77 21.00 24.36 -27.90
C THR A 77 20.14 24.94 -29.02
N THR A 78 19.83 26.23 -28.95
CA THR A 78 19.12 26.92 -30.04
C THR A 78 20.08 27.24 -31.19
N GLY A 79 19.53 27.59 -32.36
CA GLY A 79 20.34 27.96 -33.54
C GLY A 79 21.25 29.18 -33.34
N GLU A 80 21.04 29.96 -32.27
CA GLU A 80 21.88 31.10 -31.90
C GLU A 80 22.98 30.74 -30.88
N GLY A 81 23.12 29.46 -30.53
CA GLY A 81 24.13 28.99 -29.57
C GLY A 81 23.76 29.20 -28.10
N THR A 82 22.55 29.66 -27.80
CA THR A 82 22.03 29.76 -26.42
C THR A 82 21.49 28.42 -25.95
N ARG A 83 21.75 28.08 -24.68
CA ARG A 83 21.18 26.88 -24.02
C ARG A 83 19.76 27.21 -23.54
N GLY A 84 18.81 26.36 -23.88
CA GLY A 84 17.46 26.33 -23.32
C GLY A 84 17.30 25.11 -22.42
N GLU A 85 16.54 25.26 -21.35
CA GLU A 85 16.25 24.23 -20.35
C GLU A 85 14.74 24.18 -20.09
N GLN A 86 14.17 22.99 -20.01
CA GLN A 86 12.78 22.78 -19.63
C GLN A 86 12.65 21.53 -18.77
N THR A 87 11.75 21.61 -17.79
CA THR A 87 11.42 20.52 -16.89
C THR A 87 10.07 19.91 -17.28
N HIS A 88 10.01 18.58 -17.36
CA HIS A 88 8.81 17.81 -17.67
C HIS A 88 8.51 16.83 -16.54
N THR A 89 7.25 16.73 -16.12
CA THR A 89 6.80 15.69 -15.21
C THR A 89 6.33 14.47 -15.99
N VAL A 90 6.83 13.29 -15.65
CA VAL A 90 6.46 12.01 -16.26
C VAL A 90 6.05 11.04 -15.16
N GLU A 91 4.83 10.54 -15.25
CA GLU A 91 4.31 9.50 -14.34
C GLU A 91 4.63 8.11 -14.89
N HIS A 92 5.02 7.20 -14.00
CA HIS A 92 5.33 5.81 -14.30
C HIS A 92 4.49 4.91 -13.40
N ASN A 93 3.50 4.25 -14.00
CA ASN A 93 2.58 3.39 -13.29
C ASN A 93 3.09 1.96 -13.34
N LYS A 94 3.20 1.33 -12.17
CA LYS A 94 3.56 -0.07 -11.99
C LYS A 94 2.43 -0.77 -11.27
N THR A 95 1.76 -1.69 -11.94
CA THR A 95 0.74 -2.53 -11.34
C THR A 95 1.28 -3.95 -11.18
N SER A 96 1.26 -4.46 -9.97
CA SER A 96 1.65 -5.83 -9.66
C SER A 96 0.50 -6.63 -9.05
N SER A 97 0.42 -7.90 -9.41
CA SER A 97 -0.45 -8.87 -8.75
C SER A 97 0.28 -9.53 -7.59
N LEU A 98 -0.47 -9.79 -6.51
CA LEU A 98 0.04 -10.44 -5.31
C LEU A 98 -0.47 -11.87 -5.22
N THR A 99 0.38 -12.78 -4.76
CA THR A 99 -0.07 -14.10 -4.33
C THR A 99 -0.41 -14.04 -2.85
N SER A 100 -1.59 -14.51 -2.47
CA SER A 100 -2.04 -14.52 -1.08
C SER A 100 -2.47 -15.91 -0.63
N ASP A 101 -2.12 -16.27 0.59
CA ASP A 101 -2.68 -17.43 1.30
C ASP A 101 -3.72 -16.99 2.32
N ILE A 102 -4.77 -17.79 2.46
CA ILE A 102 -5.81 -17.58 3.46
C ILE A 102 -5.27 -18.00 4.84
N ASN A 103 -5.26 -17.05 5.78
CA ASN A 103 -4.89 -17.32 7.16
C ASN A 103 -6.14 -17.48 8.04
N SER A 104 -6.43 -18.71 8.46
CA SER A 104 -7.46 -19.02 9.45
C SER A 104 -6.82 -19.50 10.75
N GLN A 105 -7.01 -18.79 11.87
CA GLN A 105 -6.63 -19.35 13.18
C GLN A 105 -7.78 -20.17 13.76
N SER A 106 -7.54 -21.48 13.89
CA SER A 106 -8.44 -22.43 14.53
C SER A 106 -8.36 -22.32 16.06
N ARG A 107 -8.88 -21.24 16.65
CA ARG A 107 -9.19 -21.22 18.09
C ARG A 107 -10.69 -21.20 18.37
N THR A 108 -11.49 -20.68 17.44
CA THR A 108 -12.96 -20.71 17.53
C THR A 108 -13.52 -20.75 16.10
N ALA A 109 -14.20 -21.85 15.74
CA ALA A 109 -15.04 -21.99 14.54
C ALA A 109 -14.42 -21.81 13.12
N LYS A 110 -13.14 -22.13 12.89
CA LYS A 110 -12.51 -22.14 11.54
C LYS A 110 -12.72 -20.85 10.73
N GLN A 111 -12.80 -19.69 11.38
CA GLN A 111 -13.01 -18.42 10.69
C GLN A 111 -11.69 -17.90 10.12
N ILE A 112 -11.74 -17.43 8.88
CA ILE A 112 -10.70 -16.60 8.27
C ILE A 112 -10.50 -15.33 9.10
N ASN A 113 -9.24 -15.04 9.41
CA ASN A 113 -8.84 -13.86 10.18
C ASN A 113 -8.11 -12.83 9.31
N GLY A 114 -7.60 -13.25 8.15
CA GLY A 114 -6.97 -12.38 7.18
C GLY A 114 -6.25 -13.19 6.11
N PHE A 115 -5.39 -12.50 5.37
CA PHE A 115 -4.70 -13.01 4.19
C PHE A 115 -3.22 -12.69 4.31
N ASN A 116 -2.38 -13.73 4.25
CA ASN A 116 -0.93 -13.55 4.19
C ASN A 116 -0.57 -13.28 2.73
N LEU A 117 0.13 -12.18 2.45
CA LEU A 117 0.69 -11.88 1.14
C LEU A 117 2.08 -12.52 1.06
N ASN A 118 2.32 -13.31 0.03
CA ASN A 118 3.53 -14.14 -0.10
C ASN A 118 4.51 -13.64 -1.16
N GLY A 119 4.25 -12.46 -1.73
CA GLY A 119 5.10 -11.86 -2.73
C GLY A 119 4.36 -11.43 -4.00
N LEU A 120 5.09 -10.69 -4.83
CA LEU A 120 4.65 -10.26 -6.16
C LEU A 120 4.75 -11.45 -7.12
N SER A 121 3.67 -11.72 -7.87
CA SER A 121 3.64 -12.82 -8.85
C SER A 121 3.71 -12.35 -10.28
N ASN A 122 3.23 -11.14 -10.57
CA ASN A 122 3.30 -10.54 -11.89
C ASN A 122 3.42 -9.03 -11.74
N THR A 123 4.37 -8.40 -12.42
CA THR A 123 4.57 -6.94 -12.40
C THR A 123 4.48 -6.43 -13.82
N ILE A 124 3.51 -5.55 -14.06
CA ILE A 124 3.32 -4.82 -15.31
C ILE A 124 3.76 -3.38 -15.04
N ALA A 125 4.75 -2.92 -15.77
CA ALA A 125 5.19 -1.54 -15.75
C ALA A 125 4.75 -0.86 -17.05
N GLU A 126 4.03 0.24 -16.96
CA GLU A 126 3.59 1.01 -18.10
C GLU A 126 4.51 2.21 -18.32
N GLY A 127 4.99 2.37 -19.55
CA GLY A 127 5.87 3.48 -19.93
C GLY A 127 7.35 3.21 -19.75
N SER A 128 8.16 4.06 -20.37
CA SER A 128 9.63 4.04 -20.28
C SER A 128 10.11 5.40 -19.80
N ILE A 129 10.86 5.42 -18.70
CA ILE A 129 11.50 6.63 -18.21
C ILE A 129 12.82 6.80 -18.99
N PRO A 130 12.99 7.90 -19.75
CA PRO A 130 14.23 8.12 -20.48
C PRO A 130 15.38 8.34 -19.50
N LYS A 131 16.55 7.80 -19.81
CA LYS A 131 17.73 7.92 -18.93
C LYS A 131 18.49 9.21 -19.21
N VAL A 132 19.23 9.69 -18.22
CA VAL A 132 20.17 10.80 -18.40
C VAL A 132 21.11 10.50 -19.57
N GLY A 133 21.22 11.44 -20.51
CA GLY A 133 22.01 11.34 -21.74
C GLY A 133 21.23 10.82 -22.95
N GLU A 134 20.06 10.21 -22.77
CA GLU A 134 19.18 9.79 -23.87
C GLU A 134 18.42 10.99 -24.45
N ASN A 135 17.93 10.81 -25.68
CA ASN A 135 17.05 11.80 -26.29
C ASN A 135 15.68 11.72 -25.64
N PHE A 136 15.12 12.88 -25.30
CA PHE A 136 13.76 12.94 -24.79
C PHE A 136 12.78 12.41 -25.85
N PRO A 137 11.80 11.57 -25.47
CA PRO A 137 10.84 10.99 -26.40
C PRO A 137 10.05 12.06 -27.17
N GLY A 138 9.61 11.71 -28.39
CA GLY A 138 8.92 12.65 -29.29
C GLY A 138 9.79 13.28 -30.39
N ASN A 139 11.00 12.75 -30.62
CA ASN A 139 11.92 13.20 -31.68
C ASN A 139 12.30 14.69 -31.59
N SER A 140 12.35 15.23 -30.37
CA SER A 140 12.60 16.64 -30.10
C SER A 140 14.08 17.04 -30.24
N GLY A 141 15.00 16.06 -30.27
CA GLY A 141 16.44 16.30 -30.25
C GLY A 141 16.97 16.86 -28.92
N HIS A 142 16.12 17.01 -27.92
CA HIS A 142 16.49 17.45 -26.57
C HIS A 142 17.14 16.29 -25.81
N LYS A 143 18.15 16.60 -24.99
CA LYS A 143 18.83 15.60 -24.17
C LYS A 143 18.35 15.68 -22.74
N VAL A 144 18.06 14.52 -22.16
CA VAL A 144 17.78 14.42 -20.73
C VAL A 144 19.06 14.68 -19.95
N THR A 145 19.06 15.69 -19.09
CA THR A 145 20.19 16.05 -18.22
C THR A 145 19.98 15.56 -16.79
N GLU A 146 18.73 15.46 -16.35
CA GLU A 146 18.39 15.07 -14.98
C GLU A 146 17.08 14.29 -14.96
N VAL A 147 17.01 13.31 -14.05
CA VAL A 147 15.80 12.51 -13.78
C VAL A 147 15.70 12.35 -12.27
N ASN A 148 14.71 12.99 -11.66
CA ASN A 148 14.49 13.00 -10.23
C ASN A 148 13.16 12.33 -9.90
N LEU A 149 13.16 11.37 -8.99
CA LEU A 149 11.91 10.84 -8.42
C LEU A 149 11.35 11.87 -7.44
N VAL A 150 10.15 12.39 -7.71
CA VAL A 150 9.51 13.43 -6.90
C VAL A 150 8.51 12.83 -5.91
N SER A 151 7.77 11.83 -6.35
CA SER A 151 6.82 11.12 -5.50
C SER A 151 6.70 9.66 -5.90
N SER A 152 6.34 8.83 -4.93
CA SER A 152 5.93 7.45 -5.15
C SER A 152 4.67 7.23 -4.32
N THR A 153 3.56 6.91 -4.98
CA THR A 153 2.30 6.59 -4.33
C THR A 153 2.08 5.09 -4.41
N ASN A 154 1.62 4.48 -3.33
CA ASN A 154 1.42 3.05 -3.21
C ASN A 154 -0.02 2.79 -2.78
N THR A 155 -0.75 1.99 -3.56
CA THR A 155 -2.14 1.66 -3.27
C THR A 155 -2.37 0.15 -3.40
N TYR A 156 -3.06 -0.41 -2.42
CA TYR A 156 -3.41 -1.83 -2.37
C TYR A 156 -4.86 -2.00 -2.72
N TYR A 157 -5.18 -3.07 -3.43
CA TYR A 157 -6.55 -3.36 -3.81
C TYR A 157 -6.89 -4.82 -3.53
N VAL A 158 -8.16 -5.04 -3.19
CA VAL A 158 -8.79 -6.35 -3.21
C VAL A 158 -9.93 -6.33 -4.22
N ASN A 159 -9.90 -7.22 -5.21
CA ASN A 159 -10.85 -7.26 -6.32
C ASN A 159 -11.06 -5.89 -7.02
N GLY A 160 -10.01 -5.06 -7.07
CA GLY A 160 -10.05 -3.73 -7.67
C GLY A 160 -10.60 -2.61 -6.77
N VAL A 161 -10.91 -2.89 -5.50
CA VAL A 161 -11.29 -1.89 -4.51
C VAL A 161 -10.11 -1.60 -3.58
N ALA A 162 -9.79 -0.32 -3.37
CA ALA A 162 -8.67 0.09 -2.54
C ALA A 162 -8.86 -0.36 -1.08
N LEU A 163 -7.76 -0.80 -0.47
CA LEU A 163 -7.65 -1.10 0.96
C LEU A 163 -7.05 0.13 1.65
N ASP A 164 -7.79 0.71 2.59
CA ASP A 164 -7.39 1.85 3.43
C ASP A 164 -6.81 1.39 4.78
#